data_AF-A0A1G7WLK6-F1
#
_entry.id   AF-A0A1G7WLK6-F1
#
_cell.length_a   1.000
_cell.length_b   1.000
_cell.length_c   1.000
_cell.angle_alpha   90.00
_cell.angle_beta   90.00
_cell.angle_gamma   90.00
#
_symmetry.space_group_name_H-M   'P 1'
#
loop_
_entity.id
_entity.type
_entity.pdbx_description
1 polymer ?
#
loop_
_entity_poly.entity_id
_entity_poly.type
_entity_poly.pdbx_seq_one_letter_code
_entity_poly.pdbx_strand_id
1 'polypeptide(L)'
;MKLRSELPEIAPTSGTQRGAAPIGLLQELPSIELAAIVYLRAWCKGRADREMIGRDFTFVLGEREGKKAAEDWDALMQMLLSGARRPVMRHSLGCECFGGDESAFANMIAAAASQDREDALLFASTLMTGAAAWVAVQVALPLGQAFLRLARNAGLPGTSKVQQTSYRH
;
A
#
# COMPACT_ATOMS: atom_id res chain seq x y z
N MET A 1 -29.14 -20.19 33.63
CA MET A 1 -28.39 -19.98 32.38
C MET A 1 -26.91 -19.97 32.72
N LYS A 2 -26.17 -21.07 32.49
CA LYS A 2 -24.73 -21.14 32.81
C LYS A 2 -23.94 -20.58 31.62
N LEU A 3 -23.16 -19.52 31.86
CA LEU A 3 -22.18 -19.00 30.91
C LEU A 3 -21.19 -20.12 30.57
N ARG A 4 -20.81 -20.27 29.30
CA ARG A 4 -19.78 -21.22 28.86
C ARG A 4 -18.45 -20.76 29.47
N SER A 5 -17.91 -21.53 30.42
CA SER A 5 -16.84 -21.09 31.33
C SER A 5 -15.42 -21.29 30.83
N GLU A 6 -15.19 -21.80 29.62
CA GLU A 6 -13.82 -22.14 29.20
C GLU A 6 -13.61 -21.74 27.74
N LEU A 7 -13.14 -20.50 27.55
CA LEU A 7 -12.38 -20.18 26.35
C LEU A 7 -11.08 -20.99 26.42
N PRO A 8 -10.62 -21.62 25.34
CA PRO A 8 -9.38 -22.38 25.34
C PRO A 8 -8.20 -21.47 25.71
N GLU A 9 -7.29 -21.98 26.54
CA GLU A 9 -6.05 -21.29 26.89
C GLU A 9 -5.12 -21.28 25.68
N ILE A 10 -5.22 -20.22 24.87
CA ILE A 10 -4.36 -20.00 23.72
C ILE A 10 -3.13 -19.22 24.21
N ALA A 11 -2.01 -19.92 24.37
CA ALA A 11 -0.73 -19.29 24.68
C ALA A 11 -0.40 -18.22 23.60
N PRO A 12 -0.10 -16.97 23.98
CA PRO A 12 0.24 -15.94 23.00
C PRO A 12 1.52 -16.36 22.27
N THR A 13 1.44 -16.53 20.96
CA THR A 13 2.61 -16.71 20.12
C THR A 13 3.36 -15.38 20.06
N SER A 14 4.39 -15.23 20.88
CA SER A 14 5.33 -14.12 20.79
C SER A 14 6.11 -14.25 19.48
N GLY A 15 5.88 -13.35 18.52
CA GLY A 15 6.80 -13.21 17.39
C GLY A 15 6.27 -12.52 16.15
N THR A 16 5.00 -12.72 15.78
CA THR A 16 4.49 -12.11 14.54
C THR A 16 3.94 -10.73 14.85
N GLN A 17 4.63 -9.69 14.38
CA GLN A 17 4.07 -8.35 14.33
C GLN A 17 2.78 -8.42 13.51
N ARG A 18 1.61 -8.31 14.15
CA ARG A 18 0.30 -8.66 13.55
C ARG A 18 0.02 -7.97 12.20
N GLY A 19 0.59 -6.78 11.95
CA GLY A 19 0.48 -6.09 10.67
C GLY A 19 1.28 -6.73 9.51
N ALA A 20 2.30 -7.54 9.81
CA ALA A 20 3.16 -8.26 8.85
C ALA A 20 2.73 -9.72 8.64
N ALA A 21 1.70 -10.21 9.32
CA ALA A 21 1.20 -11.55 9.07
C ALA A 21 0.65 -11.62 7.63
N PRO A 22 1.08 -12.58 6.80
CA PRO A 22 0.52 -12.75 5.46
C PRO A 22 -0.99 -12.95 5.51
N ILE A 23 -1.73 -12.17 4.72
CA ILE A 23 -3.19 -12.30 4.59
C ILE A 23 -3.65 -12.66 3.17
N GLY A 24 -2.74 -12.62 2.19
CA GLY A 24 -3.00 -12.97 0.79
C GLY A 24 -1.76 -12.82 -0.10
N LEU A 25 -1.91 -13.09 -1.40
CA LEU A 25 -0.89 -12.95 -2.43
C LEU A 25 -1.13 -11.72 -3.31
N LEU A 26 -0.05 -11.07 -3.75
CA LEU A 26 -0.11 -9.88 -4.61
C LEU A 26 -0.86 -10.13 -5.94
N GLN A 27 -0.74 -11.33 -6.51
CA GLN A 27 -1.41 -11.70 -7.76
C GLN A 27 -2.95 -11.75 -7.65
N GLU A 28 -3.48 -11.79 -6.43
CA GLU A 28 -4.92 -11.83 -6.16
C GLU A 28 -5.53 -10.42 -6.10
N LEU A 29 -4.69 -9.38 -6.03
CA LEU A 29 -5.13 -8.00 -5.90
C LEU A 29 -5.51 -7.38 -7.25
N PRO A 30 -6.52 -6.49 -7.26
CA PRO A 30 -6.75 -5.63 -8.41
C PRO A 30 -5.56 -4.68 -8.64
N SER A 31 -5.46 -4.12 -9.85
CA SER A 31 -4.24 -3.44 -10.31
C SER A 31 -3.88 -2.19 -9.50
N ILE A 32 -4.85 -1.48 -8.93
CA ILE A 32 -4.60 -0.26 -8.14
C ILE A 32 -3.95 -0.63 -6.80
N GLU A 33 -4.53 -1.61 -6.12
CA GLU A 33 -4.08 -2.12 -4.83
C GLU A 33 -2.69 -2.75 -4.96
N LEU A 34 -2.49 -3.56 -6.01
CA LEU A 34 -1.18 -4.10 -6.36
C LEU A 34 -0.15 -2.98 -6.53
N ALA A 35 -0.44 -1.98 -7.36
CA ALA A 35 0.46 -0.86 -7.61
C ALA A 35 0.76 -0.08 -6.32
N ALA A 36 -0.25 0.15 -5.47
CA ALA A 36 -0.10 0.85 -4.20
C ALA A 36 0.89 0.12 -3.27
N ILE A 37 0.76 -1.20 -3.12
CA ILE A 37 1.68 -1.99 -2.29
C ILE A 37 3.09 -2.01 -2.89
N VAL A 38 3.22 -2.22 -4.20
CA VAL A 38 4.53 -2.21 -4.87
C VAL A 38 5.22 -0.86 -4.69
N TYR A 39 4.50 0.24 -4.87
CA TYR A 39 5.07 1.59 -4.74
C TYR A 39 5.39 1.94 -3.28
N LEU A 40 4.56 1.51 -2.32
CA LEU A 40 4.88 1.60 -0.89
C LEU A 40 6.22 0.93 -0.57
N ARG A 41 6.38 -0.32 -1.01
CA ARG A 41 7.61 -1.10 -0.77
C ARG A 41 8.81 -0.48 -1.48
N ALA A 42 8.64 -0.08 -2.74
CA ALA A 42 9.66 0.53 -3.58
C ALA A 42 10.14 1.86 -2.97
N TRP A 43 9.23 2.74 -2.57
CA TRP A 43 9.56 4.02 -1.94
C TRP A 43 10.42 3.82 -0.68
N CYS A 44 10.07 2.80 0.12
CA CYS A 44 10.80 2.49 1.34
C CYS A 44 12.11 1.71 1.12
N LYS A 45 12.37 1.19 -0.09
CA LYS A 45 13.61 0.48 -0.43
C LYS A 45 14.77 1.45 -0.63
N GLY A 46 14.54 2.58 -1.31
CA GLY A 46 15.58 3.60 -1.46
C GLY A 46 15.34 4.58 -2.60
N ARG A 47 16.32 5.49 -2.77
CA ARG A 47 16.23 6.62 -3.70
C ARG A 47 15.98 6.21 -5.15
N ALA A 48 16.68 5.19 -5.65
CA ALA A 48 16.55 4.75 -7.05
C ALA A 48 15.11 4.31 -7.39
N ASP A 49 14.47 3.60 -6.46
CA ASP A 49 13.08 3.16 -6.59
C ASP A 49 12.08 4.34 -6.48
N ARG A 50 12.38 5.37 -5.69
CA ARG A 50 11.59 6.62 -5.65
C ARG A 50 11.65 7.38 -6.97
N GLU A 51 12.84 7.48 -7.56
CA GLU A 51 13.02 8.12 -8.87
C GLU A 51 12.27 7.35 -9.98
N MET A 52 12.18 6.02 -9.87
CA MET A 52 11.36 5.20 -10.77
C MET A 52 9.87 5.52 -10.66
N ILE A 53 9.32 5.62 -9.44
CA ILE A 53 7.92 6.01 -9.22
C ILE A 53 7.63 7.37 -9.88
N GLY A 54 8.53 8.34 -9.73
CA GLY A 54 8.38 9.66 -10.38
C GLY A 54 8.38 9.59 -11.91
N ARG A 55 9.20 8.71 -12.51
CA ARG A 55 9.20 8.47 -13.96
C ARG A 55 7.89 7.84 -14.41
N ASP A 56 7.35 6.88 -13.67
CA ASP A 56 6.09 6.22 -14.01
C ASP A 56 4.92 7.21 -13.97
N PHE A 57 4.84 8.05 -12.94
CA PHE A 57 3.84 9.12 -12.88
C PHE A 57 3.98 10.12 -14.02
N THR A 58 5.20 10.51 -14.36
CA THR A 58 5.48 11.37 -15.53
C THR A 58 5.06 10.72 -16.83
N PHE A 59 5.29 9.42 -16.98
CA PHE A 59 4.87 8.66 -18.15
C PHE A 59 3.35 8.64 -18.31
N VAL A 60 2.59 8.42 -17.23
CA VAL A 60 1.13 8.31 -17.32
C VAL A 60 0.36 9.64 -17.25
N LEU A 61 0.93 10.68 -16.63
CA LEU A 61 0.28 11.98 -16.44
C LEU A 61 0.87 13.11 -17.31
N GLY A 62 2.06 12.93 -17.86
CA GLY A 62 2.87 13.99 -18.48
C GLY A 62 3.74 14.73 -17.46
N GLU A 63 4.69 15.53 -17.96
CA GLU A 63 5.76 16.15 -17.17
C GLU A 63 5.27 16.94 -15.94
N ARG A 64 4.32 17.86 -16.13
CA ARG A 64 3.88 18.78 -15.07
C ARG A 64 3.06 18.05 -14.00
N GLU A 65 2.04 17.31 -14.42
CA GLU A 65 1.15 16.59 -13.49
C GLU A 65 1.85 15.39 -12.85
N GLY A 66 2.76 14.73 -13.57
CA GLY A 66 3.57 13.63 -13.03
C GLY A 66 4.54 14.07 -11.95
N LYS A 67 5.22 15.22 -12.11
CA LYS A 67 6.06 15.80 -11.05
C LYS A 67 5.26 16.12 -9.80
N LYS A 68 4.10 16.77 -9.98
CA LYS A 68 3.21 17.05 -8.85
C LYS A 68 2.74 15.77 -8.16
N ALA A 69 2.36 14.74 -8.90
CA ALA A 69 1.98 13.44 -8.33
C ALA A 69 3.15 12.77 -7.59
N ALA A 70 4.39 12.91 -8.08
CA ALA A 70 5.57 12.41 -7.36
C ALA A 70 5.80 13.13 -6.03
N GLU A 71 5.65 14.46 -6.02
CA GLU A 71 5.74 15.28 -4.80
C GLU A 71 4.63 14.92 -3.80
N ASP A 72 3.38 14.80 -4.27
CA ASP A 72 2.24 14.41 -3.43
C ASP A 72 2.42 12.98 -2.88
N TRP A 73 2.99 12.06 -3.67
CA TRP A 73 3.32 10.70 -3.22
C TRP A 73 4.41 10.69 -2.16
N ASP A 74 5.49 11.47 -2.36
CA ASP A 74 6.56 11.63 -1.37
C ASP A 74 6.01 12.21 -0.05
N ALA A 75 5.13 13.20 -0.15
CA ALA A 75 4.47 13.79 1.01
C ALA A 75 3.58 12.76 1.72
N LEU A 76 2.76 12.02 0.99
CA LEU A 76 1.89 10.96 1.53
C LEU A 76 2.73 9.89 2.26
N MET A 77 3.83 9.47 1.66
CA MET A 77 4.73 8.47 2.25
C MET A 77 5.39 8.96 3.53
N GLN A 78 5.83 10.22 3.57
CA GLN A 78 6.37 10.84 4.78
C GLN A 78 5.32 10.95 5.88
N MET A 79 4.10 11.37 5.53
CA MET A 79 2.98 11.45 6.47
C MET A 79 2.62 10.09 7.05
N LEU A 80 2.51 9.07 6.20
CA LEU A 80 2.20 7.71 6.62
C LEU A 80 3.24 7.17 7.60
N LEU A 81 4.53 7.25 7.25
CA LEU A 81 5.59 6.62 8.02
C LEU A 81 5.96 7.37 9.31
N SER A 82 5.77 8.69 9.34
CA SER A 82 6.01 9.50 10.55
C SER A 82 4.77 9.63 11.45
N GLY A 83 3.57 9.57 10.87
CA GLY A 83 2.29 9.77 11.55
C GLY A 83 1.51 8.50 11.90
N ALA A 84 2.03 7.31 11.57
CA ALA A 84 1.41 6.05 11.95
C ALA A 84 1.48 5.80 13.46
N ARG A 85 0.43 5.19 14.02
CA ARG A 85 0.32 4.91 15.47
C ARG A 85 1.27 3.81 15.95
N ARG A 86 1.84 3.07 15.02
CA ARG A 86 2.88 2.06 15.20
C ARG A 86 3.69 1.99 13.90
N PRO A 87 4.90 1.40 13.90
CA PRO A 87 5.63 1.18 12.66
C PRO A 87 4.74 0.45 11.63
N VAL A 88 4.65 1.02 10.43
CA VAL A 88 3.90 0.44 9.31
C VAL A 88 4.67 -0.79 8.84
N MET A 89 4.03 -1.95 9.00
CA MET A 89 4.61 -3.21 8.58
C MET A 89 4.46 -3.39 7.09
N ARG A 90 5.54 -3.81 6.46
CA ARG A 90 5.61 -4.04 5.02
C ARG A 90 6.57 -5.17 4.74
N HIS A 91 6.28 -5.95 3.72
CA HIS A 91 7.22 -6.95 3.26
C HIS A 91 8.31 -6.33 2.38
N SER A 92 9.32 -7.14 2.05
CA SER A 92 10.33 -6.75 1.07
C SER A 92 9.70 -6.58 -0.31
N LEU A 93 10.34 -5.78 -1.17
CA LEU A 93 9.85 -5.51 -2.52
C LEU A 93 9.63 -6.79 -3.35
N GLY A 94 10.44 -7.83 -3.14
CA GLY A 94 10.32 -9.11 -3.84
C GLY A 94 9.40 -10.15 -3.18
N CYS A 95 8.71 -9.81 -2.10
CA CYS A 95 7.80 -10.74 -1.43
C CYS A 95 6.47 -10.86 -2.19
N GLU A 96 6.01 -12.08 -2.44
CA GLU A 96 4.75 -12.33 -3.15
C GLU A 96 3.50 -12.14 -2.26
N CYS A 97 3.66 -12.18 -0.94
CA CYS A 97 2.56 -12.01 0.02
C CYS A 97 2.39 -10.55 0.39
N PHE A 98 1.21 -10.16 0.88
CA PHE A 98 1.01 -8.88 1.57
C PHE A 98 0.42 -9.04 2.97
N GLY A 99 0.68 -8.06 3.83
CA GLY A 99 0.21 -8.01 5.22
C GLY A 99 -1.00 -7.10 5.44
N GLY A 100 -1.46 -7.04 6.69
CA GLY A 100 -2.62 -6.22 7.09
C GLY A 100 -2.43 -4.72 6.86
N ASP A 101 -1.23 -4.19 7.14
CA ASP A 101 -0.96 -2.75 6.97
C ASP A 101 -0.87 -2.36 5.50
N GLU A 102 -0.26 -3.22 4.69
CA GLU A 102 -0.17 -3.03 3.24
C GLU A 102 -1.56 -3.08 2.61
N SER A 103 -2.43 -3.99 3.08
CA SER A 103 -3.82 -4.07 2.64
C SER A 103 -4.61 -2.81 3.01
N ALA A 104 -4.51 -2.34 4.25
CA ALA A 104 -5.17 -1.10 4.66
C ALA A 104 -4.69 0.09 3.80
N PHE A 105 -3.39 0.19 3.56
CA PHE A 105 -2.85 1.24 2.70
C PHE A 105 -3.35 1.12 1.26
N ALA A 106 -3.34 -0.08 0.69
CA ALA A 106 -3.80 -0.33 -0.68
C ALA A 106 -5.28 0.03 -0.87
N ASN A 107 -6.14 -0.37 0.06
CA ASN A 107 -7.55 -0.05 0.03
C ASN A 107 -7.81 1.46 0.23
N MET A 108 -7.01 2.15 1.05
CA MET A 108 -7.06 3.62 1.15
C MET A 108 -6.79 4.27 -0.22
N ILE A 109 -5.77 3.82 -0.95
CA ILE A 109 -5.45 4.34 -2.29
C ILE A 109 -6.55 4.00 -3.31
N ALA A 110 -7.11 2.78 -3.27
CA ALA A 110 -8.19 2.38 -4.17
C ALA A 110 -9.48 3.19 -3.93
N ALA A 111 -9.84 3.44 -2.67
CA ALA A 111 -10.96 4.31 -2.31
C ALA A 111 -10.69 5.76 -2.77
N ALA A 112 -9.49 6.28 -2.54
CA ALA A 112 -9.09 7.61 -3.02
C ALA A 112 -9.14 7.71 -4.56
N ALA A 113 -8.73 6.66 -5.27
CA ALA A 113 -8.84 6.58 -6.72
C ALA A 113 -10.28 6.62 -7.22
N SER A 114 -11.21 6.07 -6.44
CA SER A 114 -12.65 6.13 -6.69
C SER A 114 -13.30 7.44 -6.20
N GLN A 115 -12.50 8.37 -5.66
CA GLN A 115 -12.96 9.60 -4.99
C GLN A 115 -13.90 9.33 -3.79
N ASP A 116 -13.83 8.13 -3.22
CA ASP A 116 -14.55 7.78 -2.00
C ASP A 116 -13.70 8.18 -0.78
N ARG A 117 -13.92 9.42 -0.31
CA ARG A 117 -13.20 9.97 0.82
C ARG A 117 -13.54 9.25 2.13
N GLU A 118 -14.77 8.79 2.30
CA GLU A 118 -15.21 8.19 3.56
C GLU A 118 -14.56 6.82 3.75
N ASP A 119 -14.55 6.00 2.69
CA ASP A 119 -13.85 4.72 2.71
C ASP A 119 -12.32 4.91 2.81
N ALA A 120 -11.76 5.90 2.12
CA ALA A 120 -10.34 6.21 2.26
C ALA A 120 -9.99 6.59 3.71
N LEU A 121 -10.83 7.37 4.38
CA LEU A 121 -10.65 7.73 5.79
C LEU A 121 -10.79 6.52 6.72
N LEU A 122 -11.72 5.61 6.44
CA LEU A 122 -11.89 4.38 7.21
C LEU A 122 -10.59 3.57 7.21
N PHE A 123 -10.02 3.31 6.04
CA PHE A 123 -8.77 2.56 5.92
C PHE A 123 -7.57 3.33 6.51
N ALA A 124 -7.43 4.62 6.22
CA ALA A 124 -6.37 5.46 6.79
C ALA A 124 -6.40 5.48 8.32
N SER A 125 -7.59 5.49 8.91
CA SER A 125 -7.82 5.46 10.36
C SER A 125 -7.44 4.14 11.02
N THR A 126 -7.10 3.10 10.27
CA THR A 126 -6.48 1.87 10.82
C THR A 126 -4.97 2.02 11.02
N LEU A 127 -4.32 2.95 10.30
CA LEU A 127 -2.87 3.18 10.31
C LEU A 127 -2.48 4.40 11.16
N MET A 128 -3.26 5.49 11.09
CA MET A 128 -2.91 6.82 11.62
C MET A 128 -3.98 7.36 12.57
N THR A 129 -3.68 8.42 13.35
CA THR A 129 -4.71 9.13 14.14
C THR A 129 -5.71 9.82 13.19
N GLY A 130 -6.94 10.12 13.66
CA GLY A 130 -7.98 10.67 12.79
C GLY A 130 -7.58 11.98 12.08
N ALA A 131 -6.92 12.90 12.79
CA ALA A 131 -6.43 14.15 12.18
C ALA A 131 -5.35 13.90 11.12
N ALA A 132 -4.40 13.00 11.38
CA ALA A 132 -3.34 12.67 10.44
C ALA A 132 -3.85 11.87 9.23
N ALA A 133 -4.79 10.94 9.47
CA ALA A 133 -5.51 10.19 8.44
C ALA A 133 -6.25 11.14 7.48
N TRP A 134 -6.90 12.18 8.02
CA TRP A 134 -7.60 13.17 7.20
C TRP A 134 -6.65 13.91 6.25
N VAL A 135 -5.52 14.41 6.77
CA VAL A 135 -4.54 15.11 5.92
C VAL A 135 -3.96 14.17 4.87
N ALA A 136 -3.64 12.92 5.23
CA ALA A 136 -3.14 11.92 4.30
C ALA A 136 -4.14 11.62 3.17
N VAL A 137 -5.44 11.48 3.47
CA VAL A 137 -6.47 11.23 2.46
C VAL A 137 -6.63 12.42 1.50
N GLN A 138 -6.54 13.66 2.00
CA GLN A 138 -6.60 14.84 1.14
C GLN A 138 -5.47 14.88 0.10
N VAL A 139 -4.32 14.30 0.43
CA VAL A 139 -3.16 14.16 -0.47
C VAL A 139 -3.30 12.93 -1.37
N ALA A 140 -3.93 11.86 -0.88
CA ALA A 140 -4.18 10.63 -1.64
C ALA A 140 -5.25 10.82 -2.76
N LEU A 141 -6.26 11.65 -2.54
CA LEU A 141 -7.34 11.89 -3.52
C LEU A 141 -6.84 12.32 -4.92
N PRO A 142 -5.95 13.32 -5.08
CA PRO A 142 -5.43 13.69 -6.39
C PRO A 142 -4.53 12.60 -7.01
N LEU A 143 -3.85 11.79 -6.19
CA LEU A 143 -3.03 10.67 -6.66
C LEU A 143 -3.86 9.57 -7.33
N GLY A 144 -5.16 9.51 -7.03
CA GLY A 144 -6.10 8.56 -7.62
C GLY A 144 -6.03 8.48 -9.15
N GLN A 145 -5.89 9.62 -9.83
CA GLN A 145 -5.77 9.65 -11.29
C GLN A 145 -4.49 8.97 -11.79
N ALA A 146 -3.38 9.11 -11.07
CA ALA A 146 -2.12 8.45 -11.40
C ALA A 146 -2.32 6.93 -11.37
N PHE A 147 -2.86 6.41 -10.27
CA PHE A 147 -3.11 4.97 -10.09
C PHE A 147 -4.10 4.39 -11.10
N LEU A 148 -5.17 5.12 -11.44
CA LEU A 148 -6.09 4.71 -12.50
C LEU A 148 -5.41 4.58 -13.85
N ARG A 149 -4.52 5.52 -14.21
CA ARG A 149 -3.78 5.45 -15.48
C ARG A 149 -2.69 4.38 -15.46
N LEU A 150 -2.00 4.18 -14.34
CA LEU A 150 -1.06 3.07 -14.17
C LEU A 150 -1.76 1.73 -14.35
N ALA A 151 -2.93 1.54 -13.73
CA ALA A 151 -3.74 0.32 -13.84
C ALA A 151 -4.22 0.06 -15.27
N ARG A 152 -4.60 1.10 -16.01
CA ARG A 152 -4.96 0.98 -17.44
C ARG A 152 -3.74 0.66 -18.32
N ASN A 153 -2.57 1.10 -17.90
CA ASN A 153 -1.30 0.91 -18.59
C ASN A 153 -0.49 -0.26 -18.02
N ALA A 154 -1.12 -1.27 -17.39
CA ALA A 154 -0.48 -2.35 -16.61
C ALA A 154 0.57 -3.23 -17.36
N GLY A 155 1.03 -2.83 -18.54
CA GLY A 155 2.30 -3.23 -19.15
C GLY A 155 3.49 -2.30 -18.83
N LEU A 156 3.51 -1.62 -17.68
CA LEU A 156 4.62 -0.71 -17.32
C LEU A 156 5.96 -1.46 -17.14
N PRO A 157 7.05 -0.96 -17.75
CA PRO A 157 8.38 -1.54 -17.63
C PRO A 157 8.98 -1.27 -16.24
N GLY A 158 8.83 -2.24 -15.34
CA GLY A 158 9.40 -2.22 -13.99
C GLY A 158 9.05 -3.44 -13.13
N THR A 159 8.01 -4.19 -13.50
CA THR A 159 7.61 -5.45 -12.87
C THR A 159 8.04 -6.69 -13.67
N SER A 160 8.77 -6.51 -14.77
CA SER A 160 9.27 -7.65 -15.56
C SER A 160 10.46 -8.32 -14.87
N LYS A 161 10.24 -9.59 -14.52
CA LYS A 161 11.13 -10.62 -13.96
C LYS A 161 11.14 -10.75 -12.43
N VAL A 162 10.01 -11.17 -11.86
CA VAL A 162 10.07 -12.37 -11.00
C VAL A 162 10.04 -13.55 -11.94
N GLN A 163 11.24 -14.02 -12.28
CA GLN A 163 11.42 -15.19 -13.12
C GLN A 163 10.85 -16.39 -12.37
N GLN A 164 9.78 -16.98 -12.92
CA GLN A 164 9.31 -18.31 -12.57
C GLN A 164 10.52 -19.25 -12.60
N THR A 165 11.08 -19.54 -11.43
CA THR A 165 12.00 -20.65 -11.30
C THR A 165 11.13 -21.84 -10.98
N SER A 166 10.96 -22.67 -12.00
CA SER A 166 10.28 -23.95 -11.94
C SER A 166 10.70 -24.73 -10.70
N TYR A 167 9.76 -25.04 -9.81
CA TYR A 167 9.89 -26.26 -9.01
C TYR A 167 9.30 -27.40 -9.84
N ARG A 168 10.20 -28.15 -10.49
CA ARG A 168 9.92 -29.47 -11.03
C ARG A 168 10.17 -30.49 -9.91
N HIS A 169 9.14 -31.28 -9.64
CA HIS A 169 9.08 -32.54 -8.88
C HIS A 169 9.36 -32.49 -7.37
#